data_AF-A0A524FA90-F1
#
_entry.id   AF-A0A524FA90-F1
#
_cell.length_a   1.000
_cell.length_b   1.000
_cell.length_c   1.000
_cell.angle_alpha   90.00
_cell.angle_beta   90.00
_cell.angle_gamma   90.00
#
_symmetry.space_group_name_H-M   'P 1'
#
loop_
_entity.id
_entity.type
_entity.pdbx_description
1 polymer ?
#
loop_
_entity_poly.entity_id
_entity_poly.type
_entity_poly.pdbx_seq_one_letter_code
_entity_poly.pdbx_strand_id
1 'polypeptide(L)' 'MVNPYIPKLTKVKSLVSENKANDIKTIELEFKKEEDYKAFDYIPGQFAEISILGKGECPIGIAS' A
#
# COMPACT_ATOMS: atom_id res chain seq x y z
N MET A 1 -18.53 5.48 1.45
CA MET A 1 -17.55 4.41 1.73
C MET A 1 -17.03 3.92 0.39
N VAL A 2 -15.72 3.98 0.16
CA VAL A 2 -15.11 3.54 -1.11
C VAL A 2 -15.19 2.02 -1.19
N ASN A 3 -15.49 1.46 -2.35
CA ASN A 3 -15.54 0.01 -2.54
C ASN A 3 -14.11 -0.57 -2.44
N PRO A 4 -13.80 -1.40 -1.43
CA PRO A 4 -12.45 -1.93 -1.21
C PRO A 4 -12.03 -2.96 -2.28
N TYR A 5 -12.98 -3.53 -3.03
CA TYR A 5 -12.70 -4.50 -4.10
C TYR A 5 -12.30 -3.83 -5.42
N ILE A 6 -12.33 -2.50 -5.51
CA ILE A 6 -11.86 -1.78 -6.69
C ILE A 6 -10.41 -1.33 -6.42
N PRO A 7 -9.41 -1.99 -7.03
CA PRO A 7 -8.01 -1.66 -6.77
C PRO A 7 -7.68 -0.25 -7.25
N LYS A 8 -6.87 0.45 -6.45
CA LYS A 8 -6.37 1.79 -6.77
C LYS A 8 -4.93 1.69 -7.23
N LEU A 9 -4.62 2.28 -8.38
CA LEU A 9 -3.28 2.21 -8.95
C LEU A 9 -2.33 3.14 -8.19
N THR A 10 -1.23 2.57 -7.72
CA THR A 10 -0.13 3.30 -7.10
C THR A 10 1.17 3.08 -7.88
N LYS A 11 2.20 3.85 -7.56
CA LYS A 11 3.58 3.61 -7.98
C LYS A 11 4.48 3.55 -6.74
N VAL A 12 5.54 2.76 -6.80
CA VAL A 12 6.57 2.74 -5.74
C VAL A 12 7.34 4.06 -5.81
N LYS A 13 7.29 4.82 -4.73
CA LYS A 13 8.01 6.08 -4.59
C LYS A 13 9.37 5.87 -3.94
N SER A 14 9.41 5.07 -2.88
CA SER A 14 10.64 4.73 -2.18
C SER A 14 10.56 3.34 -1.54
N LEU A 15 11.72 2.76 -1.25
CA LEU A 15 11.86 1.49 -0.54
C LEU A 15 13.01 1.61 0.44
N VAL A 16 12.74 1.36 1.72
CA VAL A 16 13.70 1.48 2.81
C VAL A 16 13.83 0.13 3.53
N SER A 17 15.06 -0.24 3.89
CA SER A 17 15.32 -1.36 4.79
C SER A 17 15.35 -0.83 6.23
N GLU A 18 14.45 -1.33 7.08
CA GLU A 18 14.30 -0.81 8.45
C GLU A 18 15.33 -1.38 9.42
N ASN A 19 16.02 -2.45 9.02
CA ASN A 19 17.05 -3.06 9.84
C ASN A 19 18.20 -3.61 8.99
N LYS A 20 19.27 -4.04 9.68
CA LYS A 20 20.46 -4.63 9.06
C LYS A 20 20.21 -6.04 8.49
N ALA A 21 19.26 -6.77 9.06
CA ALA A 21 18.87 -8.11 8.60
C ALA A 21 18.13 -8.07 7.25
N ASN A 22 17.58 -6.90 6.87
CA ASN A 22 16.91 -6.64 5.60
C ASN A 22 15.65 -7.50 5.38
N ASP A 23 15.04 -7.96 6.47
CA ASP A 23 13.78 -8.71 6.53
C ASP A 23 12.57 -7.81 6.82
N ILE A 24 12.78 -6.58 7.28
CA ILE A 24 11.74 -5.56 7.42
C ILE A 24 11.99 -4.43 6.43
N LYS A 25 10.97 -4.11 5.63
CA LYS A 25 11.01 -3.06 4.61
C LYS A 25 9.79 -2.17 4.69
N THR A 26 10.02 -0.87 4.56
CA THR A 26 8.97 0.12 4.30
C THR A 26 8.94 0.39 2.80
N ILE A 27 7.75 0.32 2.21
CA ILE A 27 7.51 0.65 0.80
C ILE A 27 6.56 1.83 0.77
N GLU A 28 7.04 2.98 0.30
CA GLU A 28 6.20 4.15 0.11
C GLU A 28 5.51 4.07 -1.25
N LEU A 29 4.18 4.15 -1.25
CA LEU A 29 3.36 4.10 -2.44
C LEU A 29 2.70 5.46 -2.69
N GLU A 30 2.78 5.94 -3.93
CA GLU A 30 2.09 7.16 -4.37
C GLU A 30 0.92 6.79 -5.27
N PHE A 31 -0.29 7.28 -4.95
CA PHE A 31 -1.46 7.11 -5.80
C PHE A 31 -1.27 7.80 -7.16
N LYS A 32 -1.67 7.13 -8.25
CA LYS A 32 -1.60 7.73 -9.60
C LYS A 32 -2.62 8.84 -9.80
N LYS A 33 -3.71 8.84 -9.05
CA LYS A 33 -4.78 9.85 -9.11
C LYS A 33 -4.92 10.53 -7.76
N GLU A 34 -4.95 11.86 -7.76
CA GLU A 34 -5.13 12.65 -6.54
C GLU A 34 -6.48 12.37 -5.85
N GLU A 35 -7.52 12.09 -6.64
CA GLU A 35 -8.85 11.73 -6.13
C GLU A 35 -8.84 10.43 -5.32
N ASP A 36 -8.05 9.44 -5.72
CA ASP A 36 -7.92 8.17 -5.00
C ASP A 36 -7.19 8.37 -3.66
N TYR A 37 -6.19 9.25 -3.63
CA TYR A 37 -5.50 9.63 -2.39
C TYR A 37 -6.43 10.36 -1.42
N LYS A 38 -7.19 11.35 -1.91
CA LYS A 38 -8.15 12.11 -1.08
C LYS A 38 -9.27 11.24 -0.52
N ALA A 39 -9.61 10.16 -1.22
CA ALA A 39 -10.63 9.22 -0.80
C ALA A 39 -10.08 8.06 0.05
N PHE A 40 -8.75 7.95 0.20
CA PHE A 40 -8.12 6.91 1.00
C PHE A 40 -8.30 7.24 2.49
N ASP A 41 -8.93 6.32 3.21
CA ASP A 41 -9.18 6.41 4.64
C ASP A 41 -9.16 4.99 5.23
N TYR A 42 -8.72 4.87 6.48
CA TYR A 42 -8.61 3.58 7.16
C TYR A 42 -8.79 3.74 8.67
N ILE A 43 -9.29 2.68 9.31
CA ILE A 43 -9.43 2.58 10.76
C ILE A 43 -8.20 1.84 11.31
N PRO A 44 -7.61 2.29 12.43
CA PRO A 44 -6.53 1.56 13.09
C PRO A 44 -6.87 0.08 13.31
N GLY A 45 -5.95 -0.81 12.94
CA GLY A 45 -6.16 -2.26 12.94
C GLY A 45 -6.55 -2.85 11.57
N GLN A 46 -6.86 -2.01 10.58
CA GLN A 46 -6.97 -2.45 9.18
C GLN A 46 -5.59 -2.62 8.52
N PHE A 47 -5.58 -3.36 7.43
CA PHE A 47 -4.41 -3.57 6.57
C PHE A 47 -4.80 -3.25 5.12
N ALA A 48 -3.80 -3.01 4.27
CA ALA A 48 -3.99 -2.87 2.83
C ALA A 48 -3.55 -4.16 2.12
N GLU A 49 -4.14 -4.47 0.99
CA GLU A 49 -3.72 -5.57 0.12
C GLU A 49 -3.06 -5.00 -1.13
N ILE A 50 -1.86 -5.45 -1.43
CA ILE A 50 -1.16 -5.09 -2.67
C ILE A 50 -1.22 -6.27 -3.62
N SER A 51 -1.76 -6.04 -4.81
CA SER A 51 -1.78 -7.02 -5.90
C SER A 51 -0.80 -6.62 -7.01
N ILE A 52 -0.01 -7.57 -7.47
CA ILE A 52 0.86 -7.43 -8.63
C ILE A 52 0.40 -8.42 -9.70
N LEU A 53 0.05 -7.91 -10.89
CA LEU A 53 -0.41 -8.71 -12.01
C LEU A 53 0.60 -9.81 -12.36
N GLY A 54 0.13 -11.06 -12.40
CA GLY A 54 0.96 -12.23 -12.70
C GLY A 54 1.91 -12.67 -11.58
N LYS A 55 1.83 -12.07 -10.38
CA LYS A 55 2.62 -12.47 -9.20
C LYS A 55 1.76 -12.89 -8.02
N GLY A 56 0.63 -12.22 -7.80
CA GLY A 56 -0.29 -12.50 -6.69
C GLY A 56 -0.55 -11.27 -5.82
N GLU A 57 -1.03 -11.53 -4.62
CA GLU A 57 -1.43 -10.52 -3.63
C GLU A 57 -0.79 -10.77 -2.27
N CYS A 58 -0.59 -9.70 -1.51
CA CYS A 58 0.00 -9.77 -0.18
C CYS A 58 -0.62 -8.70 0.74
N PRO A 59 -1.06 -9.07 1.96
CA PRO A 59 -1.50 -8.11 2.96
C PRO A 59 -0.29 -7.37 3.55
N ILE A 60 -0.43 -6.05 3.73
CA ILE A 60 0.58 -5.19 4.32
C ILE A 60 0.00 -4.32 5.43
N GLY A 61 0.77 -4.13 6.50
CA GLY A 61 0.45 -3.14 7.52
C GLY A 61 0.50 -1.73 6.92
N ILE A 62 -0.46 -0.88 7.30
CA ILE A 62 -0.47 0.53 6.93
C ILE A 62 0.36 1.28 7.98
N ALA A 63 1.46 1.88 7.55
CA ALA A 63 2.27 2.80 8.34
C ALA A 63 2.16 4.20 7.72
N SER A 64 1.67 5.16 8.52
CA SER A 64 1.46 6.56 8.14
C SER A 64 2.48 7.49 8.78
#